data_AF-A0A0J6CGL7-F1
#
_entry.id   AF-A0A0J6CGL7-F1
#
_cell.length_a   1.000
_cell.length_b   1.000
_cell.length_c   1.000
_cell.angle_alpha   90.00
_cell.angle_beta   90.00
_cell.angle_gamma   90.00
#
_symmetry.space_group_name_H-M   'P 1'
#
loop_
_entity.id
_entity.type
_entity.pdbx_description
1 polymer ?
#
loop_
_entity_poly.entity_id
_entity_poly.type
_entity_poly.pdbx_seq_one_letter_code
_entity_poly.pdbx_strand_id
1 'polypeptide(L)'
;MKLTVLVDNNTYIDQYYLGEPAVCYYIEDGETRLLLDTGYSDVYIRNAKALGIDLAQVSVIALSHGHNDHTRGLQYWSGGM
;
A
#
# COMPACT_ATOMS: atom_id res chain seq x y z
N MET A 1 10.53 10.62 8.82
CA MET A 1 10.13 9.26 8.39
C MET A 1 9.04 8.65 9.28
N LYS A 2 7.94 8.21 8.67
CA LYS A 2 6.87 7.40 9.27
C LYS A 2 6.45 6.32 8.27
N LEU A 3 6.27 5.08 8.74
CA LEU A 3 5.80 3.95 7.93
C LEU A 3 4.42 3.53 8.41
N THR A 4 3.52 3.27 7.47
CA THR A 4 2.20 2.67 7.72
C THR A 4 2.06 1.41 6.88
N VAL A 5 1.67 0.31 7.52
CA VAL A 5 1.39 -0.95 6.84
C VAL A 5 0.01 -0.85 6.19
N LEU A 6 -0.04 -0.85 4.86
CA LEU A 6 -1.30 -0.91 4.13
C LEU A 6 -1.73 -2.35 3.88
N VAL A 7 -0.78 -3.27 3.71
CA VAL A 7 -1.04 -4.70 3.53
C VAL A 7 0.06 -5.51 4.19
N ASP A 8 -0.37 -6.54 4.92
CA ASP A 8 0.45 -7.63 5.44
C ASP A 8 -0.43 -8.89 5.42
N ASN A 9 0.21 -10.05 5.62
CA ASN A 9 -0.44 -11.33 5.85
C ASN A 9 -1.49 -11.28 6.98
N ASN A 10 -1.31 -10.37 7.94
CA ASN A 10 -2.17 -10.26 9.12
C ASN A 10 -2.64 -8.82 9.35
N THR A 11 -3.77 -8.71 10.05
CA THR A 11 -4.28 -7.44 10.56
C THR A 11 -4.41 -7.49 12.07
N TYR A 12 -4.40 -6.33 12.71
CA TYR A 12 -4.75 -6.25 14.13
C TYR A 12 -6.22 -6.61 14.35
N ILE A 13 -6.49 -7.27 15.48
CA ILE A 13 -7.84 -7.54 15.97
C ILE A 13 -8.53 -6.20 16.25
N ASP A 14 -9.85 -6.13 16.03
CA ASP A 14 -10.70 -4.95 16.26
C ASP A 14 -10.32 -3.69 15.46
N GLN A 15 -9.57 -3.84 14.36
CA GLN A 15 -9.30 -2.75 13.41
C GLN A 15 -10.03 -2.92 12.07
N TYR A 16 -10.51 -4.13 11.76
CA TYR A 16 -11.34 -4.45 10.58
C TYR A 16 -10.73 -4.07 9.21
N TYR A 17 -9.41 -4.04 9.12
CA TYR A 17 -8.69 -3.94 7.85
C TYR A 17 -8.67 -5.29 7.12
N LEU A 18 -8.33 -5.25 5.83
CA LEU A 18 -8.18 -6.44 5.01
C LEU A 18 -6.73 -6.93 5.05
N GLY A 19 -6.52 -8.21 5.32
CA GLY A 19 -5.23 -8.89 5.18
C GLY A 19 -5.22 -9.78 3.95
N GLU A 20 -4.06 -9.93 3.31
CA GLU A 20 -3.81 -10.88 2.23
C GLU A 20 -2.33 -11.33 2.31
N PRO A 21 -1.93 -12.49 1.75
CA PRO A 21 -0.53 -12.93 1.78
C PRO A 21 0.35 -12.10 0.83
N ALA A 22 0.43 -10.81 1.07
CA ALA A 22 1.06 -9.80 0.24
C ALA A 22 1.60 -8.64 1.09
N VAL A 23 2.30 -7.71 0.46
CA VAL A 23 2.88 -6.57 1.17
C VAL A 23 2.71 -5.26 0.41
N CYS A 24 2.42 -4.20 1.16
CA CYS A 24 2.42 -2.82 0.68
C CYS A 24 2.58 -1.87 1.86
N TYR A 25 3.60 -1.02 1.81
CA TYR A 25 3.88 -0.04 2.85
C TYR A 25 3.79 1.38 2.30
N TYR A 26 3.07 2.24 3.02
CA TYR A 26 3.05 3.67 2.77
C TYR A 26 4.07 4.35 3.68
N ILE A 27 5.03 5.05 3.07
CA ILE A 27 6.12 5.70 3.80
C ILE A 27 6.08 7.20 3.52
N GLU A 28 6.09 7.97 4.62
CA GLU A 28 6.11 9.42 4.63
C GLU A 28 7.50 9.89 5.08
N ASP A 29 8.22 10.63 4.24
CA ASP A 29 9.48 11.25 4.61
C ASP A 29 9.66 12.64 3.99
N GLY A 30 9.50 13.67 4.83
CA GLY A 30 9.42 15.06 4.38
C GLY A 30 8.23 15.26 3.42
N GLU A 31 8.51 15.75 2.22
CA GLU A 31 7.55 15.92 1.13
C GLU A 31 7.35 14.64 0.32
N THR A 32 8.18 13.62 0.53
CA THR A 32 8.08 12.36 -0.22
C THR A 32 6.99 11.48 0.40
N ARG A 33 6.12 10.95 -0.46
CA ARG A 33 5.18 9.87 -0.14
C ARG A 33 5.46 8.73 -1.09
N LEU A 34 5.87 7.60 -0.55
CA LEU A 34 6.14 6.42 -1.36
C LEU A 34 5.26 5.24 -0.97
N LEU A 35 4.97 4.40 -1.97
CA LEU A 35 4.58 3.02 -1.76
C LEU A 35 5.80 2.12 -1.98
N LEU A 36 6.12 1.30 -0.98
CA LEU A 36 6.99 0.16 -1.16
C LEU A 36 6.10 -1.07 -1.37
N ASP A 37 6.18 -1.64 -2.56
CA ASP A 37 5.30 -2.68 -3.10
C ASP A 37 3.83 -2.25 -3.22
N THR A 38 3.01 -3.13 -3.80
CA THR A 38 1.60 -2.85 -4.15
C THR A 38 0.66 -4.00 -3.81
N GLY A 39 1.13 -5.09 -3.21
CA GLY A 39 0.29 -6.25 -2.88
C GLY A 39 -0.13 -7.09 -4.08
N TYR A 40 -1.08 -8.02 -3.84
CA TYR A 40 -1.68 -8.87 -4.87
C TYR A 40 -2.86 -8.22 -5.58
N SER A 41 -3.59 -7.37 -4.87
CA SER A 41 -4.91 -6.87 -5.27
C SER A 41 -5.10 -5.38 -4.94
N ASP A 42 -6.35 -4.90 -4.92
CA ASP A 42 -6.71 -3.53 -4.52
C ASP A 42 -6.80 -3.35 -2.98
N VAL A 43 -6.41 -4.36 -2.19
CA VAL A 43 -6.48 -4.33 -0.72
C VAL A 43 -5.72 -3.14 -0.13
N TYR A 44 -4.54 -2.79 -0.64
CA TYR A 44 -3.79 -1.62 -0.15
C TYR A 44 -4.55 -0.30 -0.36
N ILE A 45 -5.30 -0.18 -1.46
CA ILE A 45 -6.12 1.00 -1.78
C ILE A 45 -7.30 1.09 -0.81
N ARG A 46 -7.96 -0.04 -0.53
CA ARG A 46 -9.08 -0.11 0.42
C ARG A 46 -8.65 0.21 1.84
N ASN A 47 -7.51 -0.34 2.27
CA ASN A 47 -6.96 -0.07 3.60
C ASN A 47 -6.47 1.38 3.71
N ALA A 48 -5.82 1.94 2.69
CA ALA A 48 -5.46 3.35 2.67
C ALA A 48 -6.69 4.26 2.84
N LYS A 49 -7.78 3.98 2.10
CA LYS A 49 -9.05 4.70 2.26
C LYS A 49 -9.62 4.57 3.68
N ALA A 50 -9.59 3.38 4.27
CA ALA A 50 -10.07 3.15 5.64
C ALA A 50 -9.22 3.90 6.69
N LEU A 51 -7.91 4.05 6.44
CA LEU A 51 -6.96 4.79 7.26
C LEU A 51 -6.98 6.31 7.01
N GLY A 52 -7.79 6.80 6.07
CA GLY A 52 -7.82 8.22 5.69
C GLY A 52 -6.56 8.69 4.96
N ILE A 53 -5.83 7.79 4.32
CA ILE A 53 -4.62 8.09 3.54
C ILE A 53 -5.01 8.41 2.10
N ASP A 54 -4.64 9.61 1.64
CA ASP A 54 -4.79 10.01 0.25
C ASP A 54 -3.62 9.48 -0.60
N LEU A 55 -3.87 8.39 -1.31
CA LEU A 55 -2.88 7.80 -2.21
C LEU A 55 -2.57 8.70 -3.43
N ALA A 56 -3.37 9.72 -3.75
CA ALA A 56 -3.03 10.66 -4.82
C ALA A 56 -1.76 11.49 -4.51
N GLN A 57 -1.34 11.56 -3.24
CA GLN A 57 -0.11 12.22 -2.83
C GLN A 57 1.15 11.37 -3.08
N VAL A 58 1.00 10.08 -3.40
CA VAL A 58 2.15 9.19 -3.64
C VAL A 58 2.90 9.66 -4.88
N SER A 59 4.16 10.04 -4.69
CA SER A 59 5.06 10.50 -5.75
C SER A 59 6.01 9.43 -6.25
N VAL A 60 6.18 8.34 -5.48
CA VAL A 60 7.11 7.26 -5.80
C VAL A 60 6.46 5.90 -5.51
N ILE A 61 6.60 4.96 -6.43
CA ILE A 61 6.34 3.54 -6.18
C ILE A 61 7.65 2.80 -6.38
N ALA A 62 8.11 2.11 -5.34
CA ALA A 62 9.28 1.25 -5.37
C ALA A 62 8.82 -0.20 -5.24
N LEU A 63 9.33 -1.07 -6.11
CA LEU A 63 9.07 -2.51 -6.05
C LEU A 63 10.31 -3.20 -5.49
N SER A 64 10.15 -3.98 -4.43
CA SER A 64 11.24 -4.69 -3.78
C SER A 64 11.81 -5.80 -4.67
N HIS A 65 10.93 -6.56 -5.33
CA HIS A 65 11.27 -7.59 -6.32
C HIS A 65 10.04 -8.00 -7.16
N GLY A 66 10.24 -8.88 -8.13
CA GLY A 66 9.26 -9.20 -9.18
C GLY A 66 8.25 -10.32 -8.87
N HIS A 67 7.95 -10.62 -7.61
CA HIS A 67 6.90 -11.58 -7.29
C HIS A 67 5.50 -10.92 -7.31
N ASN A 68 4.47 -11.74 -7.50
CA ASN A 68 3.11 -11.25 -7.73
C ASN A 68 2.48 -10.60 -6.48
N ASP A 69 2.87 -11.02 -5.29
CA ASP A 69 2.49 -10.46 -3.98
C ASP A 69 3.05 -9.05 -3.72
N HIS A 70 3.94 -8.59 -4.58
CA HIS A 70 4.57 -7.28 -4.49
C HIS A 70 4.14 -6.35 -5.62
N THR A 71 3.86 -6.91 -6.79
CA THR A 71 3.78 -6.15 -8.05
C THR A 71 2.40 -6.13 -8.69
N ARG A 72 1.53 -7.10 -8.41
CA ARG A 72 0.27 -7.25 -9.13
C ARG A 72 -0.73 -6.15 -8.80
N GLY A 73 -0.70 -5.63 -7.57
CA GLY A 73 -1.55 -4.52 -7.14
C GLY A 73 -1.42 -3.27 -7.99
N LEU A 74 -0.27 -3.09 -8.66
CA LEU A 74 -0.04 -2.00 -9.62
C LEU A 74 -1.07 -1.97 -10.77
N GLN A 75 -1.69 -3.11 -11.11
CA GLN A 75 -2.76 -3.17 -12.12
C GLN A 75 -4.03 -2.41 -11.70
N TYR A 76 -4.22 -2.20 -10.39
CA TYR A 76 -5.36 -1.47 -9.82
C TYR A 76 -5.00 -0.02 -9.50
N TRP A 77 -3.73 0.37 -9.69
CA TRP A 77 -3.28 1.73 -9.50
C TRP A 77 -3.82 2.61 -10.62
N SER A 78 -4.71 3.53 -10.27
CA SER A 78 -5.22 4.55 -11.19
C SER A 78 -4.55 5.91 -10.97
N GLY A 79 -3.31 5.93 -10.49
CA GLY A 79 -2.58 7.12 -10.02
C GLY A 79 -2.91 8.38 -10.80
N GLY A 80 -3.20 9.46 -10.06
CA GLY A 80 -3.69 10.74 -10.55
C GLY A 80 -3.24 11.08 -11.97
N MET A 81 -4.17 10.92 -12.91
CA MET A 81 -4.26 11.76 -14.10
C MET A 81 -5.10 12.98 -13.77
#